data_AF-A0A398CR04-F1
#
_entry.id   AF-A0A398CR04-F1
#
_cell.length_a   1.000
_cell.length_b   1.000
_cell.length_c   1.000
_cell.angle_alpha   90.00
_cell.angle_beta   90.00
_cell.angle_gamma   90.00
#
_symmetry.space_group_name_H-M   'P 1'
#
loop_
_entity.id
_entity.type
_entity.pdbx_description
1 polymer ?
#
loop_
_entity_poly.entity_id
_entity_poly.type
_entity_poly.pdbx_seq_one_letter_code
_entity_poly.pdbx_strand_id
1 'polypeptide(L)'
;MGSTAANIQWRGRCVFGSVVSGRPSEIAGIEQMIGLFINTIPVRIQSRPGMSFSDLVKQVQLSSLSSAQYDYYPLYEIQASSPLEQGLVNHVMVFENYPIEEAIEQSSGQSIGFAISNVEAFEQTNYDFSILILPGKKMTIQFSYNAARIDRGMVARIRGHLQEVIGQVVETPHVHIDQLEIVTEEEKRQLLHEFNDTKASYPADQTIHGLFEEQVKKTPDHTAVVLESESLTYAELNGRANQLARVLRGKGVGADRIVGILAERSLEMIVGILGILKAGGAYLPIDPDYPAERIGYMLEDSGADILLTQKRLEAQTMGFAGEVLHVDDERLYALDDTNLEHTGSSKDLAYVIYTSGSTGKPKGSLTMHRSVVRVVRETNYIDISRNDIILQLSNYAFDGSVFDIYSSLLNGAQLVLTAKTNILDLDKLADVIERHGISVMFITTALFNVLVENEKDNLRNVRKIFLVENVRPFLM
;
A
#
# COMPACT_ATOMS: atom_id res chain seq x y z
N MET A 1 9.83 9.31 -14.13
CA MET A 1 10.32 8.22 -15.00
C MET A 1 9.92 6.90 -14.35
N GLY A 2 9.36 5.97 -15.13
CA GLY A 2 9.10 4.60 -14.68
C GLY A 2 7.63 4.26 -14.58
N SER A 3 7.03 3.89 -15.71
CA SER A 3 5.81 3.10 -15.80
C SER A 3 5.96 1.79 -15.02
N THR A 4 5.51 1.75 -13.77
CA THR A 4 5.19 0.48 -13.11
C THR A 4 3.73 0.16 -13.41
N ALA A 5 3.47 -0.24 -14.65
CA ALA A 5 2.46 -1.28 -14.84
C ALA A 5 2.89 -2.42 -13.92
N ALA A 6 2.01 -2.80 -13.00
CA ALA A 6 2.17 -3.97 -12.17
C ALA A 6 2.15 -5.20 -13.09
N ASN A 7 3.26 -5.43 -13.79
CA ASN A 7 3.55 -6.72 -14.38
C ASN A 7 3.55 -7.66 -13.20
N ILE A 8 2.54 -8.52 -13.13
CA ILE A 8 2.63 -9.79 -12.42
C ILE A 8 4.03 -10.29 -12.67
N GLN A 9 4.82 -10.38 -11.60
CA GLN A 9 6.21 -10.74 -11.72
C GLN A 9 6.20 -12.17 -12.24
N TRP A 10 6.28 -12.33 -13.56
CA TRP A 10 6.36 -13.61 -14.24
C TRP A 10 7.62 -14.25 -13.69
N ARG A 11 7.44 -15.07 -12.66
CA ARG A 11 8.40 -16.09 -12.33
C ARG A 11 8.35 -16.96 -13.58
N GLY A 12 9.25 -16.72 -14.54
CA GLY A 12 9.31 -17.43 -15.82
C GLY A 12 9.69 -18.90 -15.63
N ARG A 13 9.14 -19.55 -14.60
CA ARG A 13 9.36 -20.89 -14.10
C ARG A 13 8.07 -21.32 -13.40
N CYS A 14 7.39 -22.32 -13.93
CA CYS A 14 6.30 -23.01 -13.25
C CYS A 14 6.47 -24.53 -13.38
N VAL A 15 5.88 -25.27 -12.45
CA VAL A 15 5.83 -26.73 -12.48
C VAL A 15 4.40 -27.16 -12.22
N PHE A 16 3.91 -28.11 -13.00
CA PHE A 16 2.60 -28.73 -12.84
C PHE A 16 2.68 -30.20 -13.25
N GLY A 17 1.70 -31.02 -12.87
CA GLY A 17 1.65 -32.42 -13.27
C GLY A 17 0.97 -32.56 -14.62
N SER A 18 1.54 -33.34 -15.52
CA SER A 18 0.88 -33.75 -16.76
C SER A 18 0.63 -35.25 -16.74
N VAL A 19 -0.56 -35.65 -17.15
CA VAL A 19 -0.93 -37.07 -17.26
C VAL A 19 -0.49 -37.58 -18.63
N VAL A 20 0.34 -38.62 -18.62
CA VAL A 20 0.89 -39.28 -19.81
C VAL A 20 0.37 -40.71 -19.91
N SER A 21 0.40 -41.29 -21.12
CA SER A 21 -0.05 -42.67 -21.34
C SER A 21 0.81 -43.71 -20.61
N GLY A 22 2.08 -43.38 -20.34
CA GLY A 22 3.10 -44.28 -19.78
C GLY A 22 3.29 -45.57 -20.58
N ARG A 23 3.05 -45.50 -21.90
CA ARG A 23 3.23 -46.59 -22.87
C ARG A 23 4.50 -46.36 -23.70
N PRO A 24 5.63 -47.03 -23.41
CA PRO A 24 6.88 -46.81 -24.13
C PRO A 24 6.81 -47.34 -25.57
N SER A 25 7.12 -46.48 -26.54
CA SER A 25 7.06 -46.83 -27.98
C SER A 25 8.00 -47.96 -28.41
N GLU A 26 9.00 -48.28 -27.59
CA GLU A 26 9.98 -49.34 -27.81
C GLU A 26 9.38 -50.75 -27.65
N ILE A 27 8.24 -50.87 -26.97
CA ILE A 27 7.57 -52.14 -26.72
C ILE A 27 6.57 -52.42 -27.85
N ALA A 28 6.86 -53.44 -28.66
CA ALA A 28 5.98 -53.86 -29.75
C ALA A 28 4.59 -54.26 -29.20
N GLY A 29 3.54 -53.66 -29.76
CA GLY A 29 2.15 -53.93 -29.36
C GLY A 29 1.69 -53.24 -28.07
N ILE A 30 2.48 -52.31 -27.51
CA ILE A 30 2.16 -51.62 -26.26
C ILE A 30 0.78 -50.94 -26.27
N GLU A 31 0.33 -50.41 -27.41
CA GLU A 31 -0.97 -49.73 -27.55
C GLU A 31 -2.18 -50.68 -27.33
N GLN A 32 -1.99 -51.99 -27.49
CA GLN A 32 -3.05 -52.99 -27.35
C GLN A 32 -3.03 -53.69 -25.98
N MET A 33 -2.04 -53.38 -25.14
CA MET A 33 -1.90 -53.99 -23.82
C MET A 33 -2.91 -53.43 -22.82
N ILE A 34 -3.55 -54.30 -22.06
CA ILE A 34 -4.46 -53.93 -20.97
C ILE A 34 -3.68 -53.95 -19.65
N GLY A 35 -3.67 -52.84 -18.92
CA GLY A 35 -2.92 -52.69 -17.68
C GLY A 35 -2.85 -51.24 -17.21
N LEU A 36 -2.20 -51.01 -16.07
CA LEU A 36 -1.94 -49.67 -15.53
C LEU A 36 -0.70 -49.08 -16.19
N PHE A 37 -0.91 -48.16 -17.12
CA PHE A 37 0.18 -47.44 -17.80
C PHE A 37 0.14 -45.93 -17.53
N ILE A 38 -1.06 -45.35 -17.33
CA ILE A 38 -1.22 -43.92 -17.08
C ILE A 38 -0.37 -43.49 -15.88
N ASN A 39 0.40 -42.43 -16.06
CA ASN A 39 1.27 -41.88 -15.03
C ASN A 39 1.17 -40.34 -15.02
N THR A 40 1.53 -39.72 -13.89
CA THR A 40 1.63 -38.26 -13.78
C THR A 40 3.09 -37.86 -13.66
N ILE A 41 3.57 -37.02 -14.57
CA ILE A 41 4.95 -36.52 -14.58
C ILE A 41 4.98 -35.01 -14.32
N PRO A 42 5.98 -34.49 -13.59
CA PRO A 42 6.13 -33.05 -13.42
C PRO A 42 6.65 -32.40 -14.70
N VAL A 43 5.89 -31.46 -15.25
CA VAL A 43 6.29 -30.62 -16.39
C VAL A 43 6.77 -29.29 -15.86
N ARG A 44 8.03 -28.96 -16.16
CA ARG A 44 8.63 -27.67 -15.82
C ARG A 44 8.66 -26.76 -17.05
N ILE A 45 7.93 -25.66 -16.98
CA ILE A 45 7.98 -24.60 -17.99
C ILE A 45 8.96 -23.54 -17.52
N GLN A 46 9.81 -23.07 -18.43
CA GLN A 46 10.72 -21.96 -18.17
C GLN A 46 10.74 -20.99 -19.34
N SER A 47 10.31 -19.75 -19.10
CA SER A 47 10.42 -18.64 -20.03
C SER A 47 11.57 -17.70 -19.65
N ARG A 48 12.01 -16.89 -20.63
CA ARG A 48 13.04 -15.86 -20.46
C ARG A 48 12.49 -14.51 -20.94
N PRO A 49 13.00 -13.37 -20.45
CA PRO A 49 12.62 -12.06 -20.96
C PRO A 49 12.76 -12.00 -22.49
N GLY A 50 11.77 -11.44 -23.18
CA GLY A 50 11.76 -11.35 -24.64
C GLY A 50 11.55 -12.67 -25.40
N MET A 51 11.21 -13.77 -24.74
CA MET A 51 10.91 -15.04 -25.41
C MET A 51 9.50 -15.01 -26.04
N SER A 52 9.39 -15.44 -27.31
CA SER A 52 8.09 -15.57 -27.98
C SER A 52 7.32 -16.80 -27.50
N PHE A 53 5.98 -16.76 -27.61
CA PHE A 53 5.15 -17.92 -27.31
C PHE A 53 5.50 -19.13 -28.19
N SER A 54 5.72 -18.91 -29.50
CA SER A 54 6.13 -19.97 -30.43
C SER A 54 7.45 -20.66 -30.04
N ASP A 55 8.42 -19.92 -29.51
CA ASP A 55 9.68 -20.49 -29.07
C ASP A 55 9.51 -21.26 -27.75
N LEU A 56 8.62 -20.81 -26.88
CA LEU A 56 8.27 -21.56 -25.67
C LEU A 56 7.64 -22.91 -26.01
N VAL A 57 6.69 -22.94 -26.95
CA VAL A 57 6.08 -24.20 -27.41
C VAL A 57 7.13 -25.15 -27.98
N LYS A 58 8.07 -24.66 -28.80
CA LYS A 58 9.19 -25.49 -29.30
C LYS A 58 10.07 -26.03 -28.17
N GLN A 59 10.40 -25.19 -27.19
CA GLN A 59 11.19 -25.62 -26.03
C GLN A 59 10.46 -26.69 -25.22
N VAL A 60 9.15 -26.53 -25.00
CA VAL A 60 8.31 -27.49 -24.27
C VAL A 60 8.22 -28.81 -25.04
N GLN A 61 8.04 -28.76 -26.36
CA GLN A 61 8.02 -29.96 -27.22
C GLN A 61 9.33 -30.74 -27.13
N LEU A 62 10.48 -30.06 -27.24
CA LEU A 62 11.79 -30.70 -27.11
C LEU A 62 11.99 -31.32 -25.72
N SER A 63 11.57 -30.63 -24.66
CA SER A 63 11.63 -31.14 -23.30
C SER A 63 10.75 -32.38 -23.12
N SER A 64 9.53 -32.38 -23.66
CA SER A 64 8.60 -33.50 -23.60
C SER A 64 9.17 -34.73 -24.30
N LEU A 65 9.71 -34.59 -25.52
CA LEU A 65 10.36 -35.69 -26.23
C LEU A 65 11.55 -36.27 -25.48
N SER A 66 12.37 -35.43 -24.85
CA SER A 66 13.52 -35.89 -24.06
C SER A 66 13.11 -36.62 -22.76
N SER A 67 11.94 -36.27 -22.22
CA SER A 67 11.39 -36.86 -21.00
C SER A 67 10.65 -38.17 -21.25
N ALA A 68 10.12 -38.39 -22.45
CA ALA A 68 9.24 -39.52 -22.77
C ALA A 68 9.81 -40.90 -22.41
N GLN A 69 11.14 -41.06 -22.55
CA GLN A 69 11.84 -42.29 -22.16
C GLN A 69 11.81 -42.59 -20.65
N TYR A 70 11.34 -41.65 -19.82
CA TYR A 70 11.23 -41.76 -18.37
C TYR A 70 9.78 -41.72 -17.88
N ASP A 71 8.79 -41.73 -18.77
CA ASP A 71 7.36 -41.58 -18.41
C ASP A 71 6.83 -42.70 -17.52
N TYR A 72 7.53 -43.83 -17.42
CA TYR A 72 7.21 -44.94 -16.52
C TYR A 72 7.63 -44.70 -15.06
N TYR A 73 8.42 -43.65 -14.78
CA TYR A 73 9.00 -43.43 -13.46
C TYR A 73 7.94 -42.88 -12.47
N PRO A 74 7.77 -43.45 -11.26
CA PRO A 74 6.69 -43.05 -10.37
C PRO A 74 6.85 -41.62 -9.82
N LEU A 75 5.77 -40.83 -9.81
CA LEU A 75 5.78 -39.45 -9.33
C LEU A 75 6.34 -39.31 -7.90
N TYR A 76 5.99 -40.23 -7.00
CA TYR A 76 6.42 -40.18 -5.60
C TYR A 76 7.94 -40.28 -5.44
N GLU A 77 8.62 -41.03 -6.33
CA GLU A 77 10.09 -41.12 -6.31
C GLU A 77 10.73 -39.84 -6.85
N ILE A 78 10.13 -39.24 -7.89
CA ILE A 78 10.57 -37.94 -8.44
C ILE A 78 10.42 -36.86 -7.36
N GLN A 79 9.31 -36.85 -6.63
CA GLN A 79 9.05 -35.95 -5.52
C GLN A 79 10.06 -36.16 -4.38
N ALA A 80 10.32 -37.41 -3.97
CA ALA A 80 11.30 -37.72 -2.93
C ALA A 80 12.73 -37.27 -3.30
N SER A 81 13.05 -37.19 -4.59
CA SER A 81 14.34 -36.73 -5.11
C SER A 81 14.40 -35.21 -5.31
N SER A 82 13.31 -34.49 -5.05
CA SER A 82 13.19 -33.04 -5.21
C SER A 82 13.19 -32.35 -3.85
N PRO A 83 13.86 -31.19 -3.70
CA PRO A 83 13.78 -30.39 -2.47
C PRO A 83 12.37 -29.82 -2.21
N LEU A 84 11.46 -29.91 -3.20
CA LEU A 84 10.06 -29.50 -3.06
C LEU A 84 9.15 -30.61 -2.53
N GLU A 85 9.62 -31.86 -2.49
CA GLU A 85 8.86 -33.02 -2.02
C GLU A 85 7.43 -33.06 -2.60
N GLN A 86 6.41 -33.15 -1.75
CA GLN A 86 4.99 -33.15 -2.14
C GLN A 86 4.55 -31.83 -2.79
N GLY A 87 5.27 -30.72 -2.55
CA GLY A 87 5.02 -29.42 -3.16
C GLY A 87 5.52 -29.26 -4.60
N LEU A 88 6.17 -30.28 -5.18
CA LEU A 88 6.66 -30.24 -6.56
C LEU A 88 5.53 -30.05 -7.59
N VAL A 89 4.37 -30.65 -7.33
CA VAL A 89 3.17 -30.58 -8.17
C VAL A 89 1.99 -30.21 -7.28
N ASN A 90 1.32 -29.10 -7.59
CA ASN A 90 0.16 -28.61 -6.83
C ASN A 90 -1.15 -28.64 -7.64
N HIS A 91 -1.07 -28.83 -8.94
CA HIS A 91 -2.20 -29.03 -9.84
C HIS A 91 -1.79 -29.92 -11.02
N VAL A 92 -2.78 -30.53 -11.66
CA VAL A 92 -2.58 -31.38 -12.83
C VAL A 92 -3.31 -30.84 -14.06
N MET A 93 -2.68 -31.01 -15.22
CA MET A 93 -3.27 -30.74 -16.53
C MET A 93 -3.32 -32.05 -17.31
N VAL A 94 -4.51 -32.40 -17.75
CA VAL A 94 -4.81 -33.63 -18.50
C VAL A 94 -5.25 -33.23 -19.89
N PHE A 95 -4.59 -33.78 -20.90
CA PHE A 95 -5.05 -33.69 -22.28
C PHE A 95 -5.52 -35.07 -22.70
N GLU A 96 -6.83 -35.23 -22.92
CA GLU A 96 -7.42 -36.51 -23.30
C GLU A 96 -7.09 -36.85 -24.75
N ASN A 97 -6.51 -38.03 -24.95
CA ASN A 97 -6.08 -38.50 -26.27
C ASN A 97 -7.16 -39.29 -27.02
N TYR A 98 -8.30 -39.59 -26.38
CA TYR A 98 -9.38 -40.37 -26.97
C TYR A 98 -10.75 -39.73 -26.68
N PRO A 99 -11.46 -39.22 -27.70
CA PRO A 99 -12.86 -38.87 -27.54
C PRO A 99 -13.68 -40.17 -27.44
N ILE A 100 -13.87 -40.67 -26.21
CA ILE A 100 -14.72 -41.83 -25.93
C ILE A 100 -16.13 -41.61 -26.48
N GLU A 101 -16.63 -40.37 -26.45
CA GLU A 101 -17.93 -39.99 -27.03
C GLU A 101 -17.98 -40.20 -28.55
N GLU A 102 -16.96 -39.80 -29.31
CA GLU A 102 -16.91 -40.04 -30.76
C GLU A 102 -16.79 -41.53 -31.08
N ALA A 103 -16.05 -42.30 -30.27
CA ALA A 103 -15.96 -43.75 -30.41
C ALA A 103 -17.31 -44.45 -30.11
N ILE A 104 -18.08 -43.95 -29.14
CA ILE A 104 -19.41 -44.46 -28.79
C ILE A 104 -20.47 -44.05 -29.84
N GLU A 105 -20.44 -42.82 -30.33
CA GLU A 105 -21.31 -42.37 -31.43
C GLU A 105 -21.05 -43.18 -32.71
N GLN A 106 -19.78 -43.43 -33.06
CA GLN A 106 -19.42 -44.25 -34.21
C GLN A 106 -19.82 -45.73 -34.06
N SER A 107 -19.78 -46.27 -32.84
CA SER A 107 -20.20 -47.66 -32.57
C SER A 107 -21.72 -47.82 -32.43
N SER A 108 -22.46 -46.76 -32.09
CA SER A 108 -23.93 -46.75 -32.10
C SER A 108 -24.54 -46.93 -33.50
N GLY A 109 -23.75 -46.69 -34.57
CA GLY A 109 -24.12 -46.98 -35.95
C GLY A 109 -24.01 -48.45 -36.36
N GLN A 110 -23.42 -49.33 -35.52
CA GLN A 110 -23.29 -50.76 -35.78
C GLN A 110 -24.04 -51.60 -34.75
N SER A 111 -25.26 -52.04 -35.10
CA SER A 111 -25.89 -53.29 -34.63
C SER A 111 -25.91 -53.58 -33.10
N ILE A 112 -25.98 -52.57 -32.23
CA ILE A 112 -26.30 -52.77 -30.82
C ILE A 112 -27.70 -52.21 -30.62
N GLY A 113 -28.69 -53.03 -30.27
CA GLY A 113 -30.12 -52.66 -30.24
C GLY A 113 -30.54 -51.66 -29.16
N PHE A 114 -29.62 -50.80 -28.69
CA PHE A 114 -29.83 -49.72 -27.74
C PHE A 114 -28.84 -48.57 -28.01
N ALA A 115 -29.23 -47.35 -27.64
CA ALA A 115 -28.35 -46.18 -27.69
C ALA A 115 -27.84 -45.86 -26.28
N ILE A 116 -26.54 -45.63 -26.14
CA ILE A 116 -25.96 -45.07 -24.91
C ILE A 116 -26.21 -43.55 -24.96
N SER A 117 -27.08 -43.06 -24.08
CA SER A 117 -27.50 -41.65 -24.08
C SER A 117 -26.57 -40.73 -23.29
N ASN A 118 -25.82 -41.26 -22.33
CA ASN A 118 -24.84 -40.53 -21.52
C ASN A 118 -23.84 -41.52 -20.90
N VAL A 119 -22.58 -41.11 -20.74
CA VAL A 119 -21.56 -41.80 -19.97
C VAL A 119 -21.00 -40.81 -18.97
N GLU A 120 -21.19 -41.09 -17.68
CA GLU A 120 -20.60 -40.31 -16.60
C GLU A 120 -19.42 -41.10 -16.01
N ALA A 121 -18.23 -40.50 -16.10
CA ALA A 121 -17.04 -40.99 -15.41
C ALA A 121 -16.80 -40.14 -14.15
N PHE A 122 -16.57 -40.81 -13.01
CA PHE A 122 -16.19 -40.14 -11.77
C PHE A 122 -14.70 -40.32 -11.55
N GLU A 123 -13.93 -39.26 -11.82
CA GLU A 123 -12.51 -39.22 -11.51
C GLU A 123 -12.29 -38.51 -10.17
N GLN A 124 -11.54 -39.15 -9.27
CA GLN A 124 -11.05 -38.49 -8.07
C GLN A 124 -9.59 -38.09 -8.28
N THR A 125 -9.34 -36.80 -8.43
CA THR A 125 -7.98 -36.25 -8.42
C THR A 125 -7.56 -35.94 -6.99
N ASN A 126 -6.36 -36.36 -6.58
CA ASN A 126 -5.80 -36.01 -5.27
C ASN A 126 -5.31 -34.55 -5.17
N TYR A 127 -5.62 -33.71 -6.17
CA TYR A 127 -5.20 -32.32 -6.26
C TYR A 127 -6.39 -31.38 -6.06
N ASP A 128 -6.16 -30.27 -5.37
CA ASP A 128 -7.19 -29.27 -5.10
C ASP A 128 -7.61 -28.50 -6.36
N PHE A 129 -6.85 -28.61 -7.45
CA PHE A 129 -7.13 -28.00 -8.75
C PHE A 129 -6.63 -28.90 -9.88
N SER A 130 -7.47 -29.14 -10.89
CA SER A 130 -7.11 -29.87 -12.09
C SER A 130 -7.79 -29.27 -13.32
N ILE A 131 -7.09 -29.34 -14.45
CA ILE A 131 -7.56 -28.86 -15.75
C ILE A 131 -7.62 -30.07 -16.68
N LEU A 132 -8.80 -30.34 -17.23
CA LEU A 132 -9.01 -31.38 -18.23
C LEU A 132 -9.32 -30.72 -19.58
N ILE A 133 -8.54 -31.06 -20.59
CA ILE A 133 -8.67 -30.55 -21.95
C ILE A 133 -9.14 -31.70 -22.84
N LEU A 134 -10.33 -31.54 -23.41
CA LEU A 134 -10.95 -32.48 -24.32
C LEU A 134 -10.88 -31.93 -25.75
N PRO A 135 -10.19 -32.61 -26.68
CA PRO A 135 -10.17 -32.22 -28.08
C PRO A 135 -11.53 -32.47 -28.73
N GLY A 136 -11.84 -31.71 -29.78
CA GLY A 136 -13.06 -31.84 -30.56
C GLY A 136 -13.20 -30.69 -31.54
N LYS A 137 -14.32 -30.62 -32.28
CA LYS A 137 -14.63 -29.46 -33.15
C LYS A 137 -14.58 -28.13 -32.39
N LYS A 138 -14.90 -28.18 -31.10
CA LYS A 138 -14.61 -27.14 -30.11
C LYS A 138 -13.80 -27.80 -29.01
N MET A 139 -12.67 -27.19 -28.64
CA MET A 139 -11.89 -27.62 -27.49
C MET A 139 -12.68 -27.31 -26.22
N THR A 140 -12.92 -28.35 -25.40
CA THR A 140 -13.58 -28.19 -24.10
C THR A 140 -12.53 -28.20 -23.00
N ILE A 141 -12.55 -27.21 -22.12
CA ILE A 141 -11.66 -27.13 -20.96
C ILE A 141 -12.52 -27.18 -19.70
N GLN A 142 -12.33 -28.22 -18.89
CA GLN A 142 -13.01 -28.40 -17.62
C GLN A 142 -12.06 -28.07 -16.47
N PHE A 143 -12.57 -27.34 -15.48
CA PHE A 143 -11.85 -27.00 -14.26
C PHE A 143 -12.50 -27.73 -13.09
N SER A 144 -11.75 -28.66 -12.49
CA SER A 144 -12.16 -29.39 -11.29
C SER A 144 -11.38 -28.87 -10.10
N TYR A 145 -12.07 -28.57 -9.00
CA TYR A 145 -11.43 -27.92 -7.87
C TYR A 145 -12.08 -28.26 -6.53
N ASN A 146 -11.28 -28.21 -5.47
CA ASN A 146 -11.74 -28.37 -4.11
C ASN A 146 -12.38 -27.07 -3.61
N ALA A 147 -13.72 -27.02 -3.60
CA ALA A 147 -14.49 -25.85 -3.17
C ALA A 147 -14.27 -25.44 -1.70
N ALA A 148 -13.68 -26.30 -0.86
CA ALA A 148 -13.28 -25.94 0.50
C ALA A 148 -11.99 -25.10 0.55
N ARG A 149 -11.20 -25.07 -0.54
CA ARG A 149 -9.93 -24.33 -0.62
C ARG A 149 -9.92 -23.27 -1.71
N ILE A 150 -10.71 -23.44 -2.76
CA ILE A 150 -10.71 -22.57 -3.93
C ILE A 150 -12.12 -22.03 -4.17
N ASP A 151 -12.23 -20.71 -4.19
CA ASP A 151 -13.48 -20.01 -4.48
C ASP A 151 -13.89 -20.16 -5.96
N ARG A 152 -15.19 -20.30 -6.22
CA ARG A 152 -15.74 -20.41 -7.58
C ARG A 152 -15.44 -19.18 -8.43
N GLY A 153 -15.47 -17.99 -7.83
CA GLY A 153 -15.13 -16.74 -8.51
C GLY A 153 -13.67 -16.70 -8.95
N MET A 154 -12.76 -17.29 -8.18
CA MET A 154 -11.35 -17.44 -8.58
C MET A 154 -11.20 -18.32 -9.83
N VAL A 155 -11.89 -19.47 -9.88
CA VAL A 155 -11.84 -20.35 -11.06
C VAL A 155 -12.48 -19.70 -12.28
N ALA A 156 -13.55 -18.93 -12.10
CA ALA A 156 -14.16 -18.15 -13.17
C ALA A 156 -13.20 -17.09 -13.75
N ARG A 157 -12.38 -16.44 -12.91
CA ARG A 157 -11.32 -15.53 -13.36
C ARG A 157 -10.21 -16.27 -14.11
N ILE A 158 -9.72 -17.40 -13.59
CA ILE A 158 -8.71 -18.23 -14.28
C ILE A 158 -9.20 -18.64 -15.67
N ARG A 159 -10.47 -19.04 -15.80
CA ARG A 159 -11.10 -19.32 -17.09
C ARG A 159 -11.02 -18.11 -18.02
N GLY A 160 -11.39 -16.92 -17.54
CA GLY A 160 -11.32 -15.67 -18.32
C GLY A 160 -9.89 -15.36 -18.77
N HIS A 161 -8.91 -15.47 -17.86
CA HIS A 161 -7.50 -15.26 -18.16
C HIS A 161 -6.98 -16.24 -19.20
N LEU A 162 -7.36 -17.51 -19.10
CA LEU A 162 -6.96 -18.54 -20.08
C LEU A 162 -7.56 -18.24 -21.46
N GLN A 163 -8.83 -17.83 -21.52
CA GLN A 163 -9.47 -17.46 -22.79
C GLN A 163 -8.78 -16.27 -23.44
N GLU A 164 -8.43 -15.26 -22.65
CA GLU A 164 -7.73 -14.05 -23.12
C GLU A 164 -6.35 -14.41 -23.72
N VAL A 165 -5.56 -15.20 -22.98
CA VAL A 165 -4.25 -15.66 -23.45
C VAL A 165 -4.37 -16.53 -24.71
N ILE A 166 -5.32 -17.47 -24.74
CA ILE A 166 -5.54 -18.33 -25.92
C ILE A 166 -5.89 -17.48 -27.15
N GLY A 167 -6.75 -16.47 -27.00
CA GLY A 167 -7.10 -15.55 -28.10
C GLY A 167 -5.87 -14.86 -28.69
N GLN A 168 -5.05 -14.26 -27.83
CA GLN A 168 -3.85 -13.53 -28.24
C GLN A 168 -2.81 -14.42 -28.94
N VAL A 169 -2.53 -15.62 -28.41
CA VAL A 169 -1.50 -16.50 -28.98
C VAL A 169 -1.93 -17.17 -30.29
N VAL A 170 -3.25 -17.36 -30.49
CA VAL A 170 -3.79 -17.87 -31.76
C VAL A 170 -3.70 -16.81 -32.85
N GLU A 171 -3.99 -15.54 -32.52
CA GLU A 171 -3.90 -14.43 -33.47
C GLU A 171 -2.45 -14.06 -33.80
N THR A 172 -1.57 -14.02 -32.78
CA THR A 172 -0.15 -13.66 -32.95
C THR A 172 0.77 -14.66 -32.24
N PRO A 173 1.12 -15.80 -32.87
CA PRO A 173 1.95 -16.83 -32.25
C PRO A 173 3.38 -16.40 -31.87
N HIS A 174 3.88 -15.33 -32.49
CA HIS A 174 5.20 -14.76 -32.20
C HIS A 174 5.18 -13.66 -31.14
N VAL A 175 4.03 -13.41 -30.50
CA VAL A 175 3.92 -12.46 -29.40
C VAL A 175 4.90 -12.84 -28.29
N HIS A 176 5.52 -11.82 -27.68
CA HIS A 176 6.41 -12.02 -26.57
C HIS A 176 5.60 -12.32 -25.29
N ILE A 177 6.07 -13.27 -24.48
CA ILE A 177 5.32 -13.71 -23.29
C ILE A 177 5.11 -12.58 -22.27
N ASP A 178 6.07 -11.65 -22.18
CA ASP A 178 6.00 -10.48 -21.30
C ASP A 178 5.05 -9.38 -21.81
N GLN A 179 4.51 -9.53 -23.01
CA GLN A 179 3.51 -8.66 -23.61
C GLN A 179 2.10 -9.26 -23.57
N LEU A 180 1.96 -10.52 -23.16
CA LEU A 180 0.65 -11.16 -23.03
C LEU A 180 -0.15 -10.52 -21.90
N GLU A 181 -1.35 -10.08 -22.23
CA GLU A 181 -2.26 -9.52 -21.27
C GLU A 181 -3.18 -10.63 -20.75
N ILE A 182 -3.17 -10.87 -19.44
CA ILE A 182 -4.00 -11.93 -18.85
C ILE A 182 -5.33 -11.41 -18.31
N VAL A 183 -5.41 -10.11 -18.04
CA VAL A 183 -6.55 -9.49 -17.35
C VAL A 183 -7.63 -9.23 -18.38
N THR A 184 -8.85 -9.70 -18.09
CA THR A 184 -9.99 -9.48 -18.97
C THR A 184 -10.39 -7.99 -19.02
N GLU A 185 -11.05 -7.56 -20.09
CA GLU A 185 -11.55 -6.16 -20.20
C GLU A 185 -12.44 -5.75 -19.03
N GLU A 186 -13.26 -6.67 -18.51
CA GLU A 186 -14.11 -6.40 -17.35
C GLU A 186 -13.29 -6.18 -16.08
N GLU A 187 -12.24 -6.99 -15.85
CA GLU A 187 -11.32 -6.79 -14.73
C GLU A 187 -10.50 -5.50 -14.90
N LYS A 188 -10.08 -5.14 -16.12
CA LYS A 188 -9.42 -3.86 -16.37
C LYS A 188 -10.34 -2.69 -16.02
N ARG A 189 -11.61 -2.76 -16.43
CA ARG A 189 -12.61 -1.75 -16.11
C ARG A 189 -12.74 -1.58 -14.60
N GLN A 190 -12.82 -2.69 -13.87
CA GLN A 190 -12.85 -2.68 -12.41
C GLN A 190 -11.58 -2.10 -11.79
N LEU A 191 -10.40 -2.59 -12.19
CA LEU A 191 -9.10 -2.21 -11.61
C LEU A 191 -8.71 -0.76 -11.92
N LEU A 192 -8.99 -0.29 -13.13
CA LEU A 192 -8.56 1.02 -13.61
C LEU A 192 -9.60 2.11 -13.37
N HIS A 193 -10.90 1.78 -13.38
CA HIS A 193 -11.97 2.76 -13.24
C HIS A 193 -12.74 2.61 -11.94
N GLU A 194 -13.33 1.45 -11.65
CA GLU A 194 -14.20 1.31 -10.47
C GLU A 194 -13.45 1.53 -9.16
N PHE A 195 -12.30 0.87 -8.99
CA PHE A 195 -11.49 1.02 -7.77
C PHE A 195 -10.81 2.39 -7.67
N ASN A 196 -10.62 3.09 -8.79
CA ASN A 196 -10.00 4.42 -8.84
C ASN A 196 -11.01 5.55 -9.04
N ASP A 197 -12.32 5.29 -8.93
CA ASP A 197 -13.35 6.34 -8.95
C ASP A 197 -13.39 7.08 -7.60
N THR A 198 -12.27 7.71 -7.28
CA THR A 198 -12.01 8.41 -6.01
C THR A 198 -12.05 9.92 -6.17
N LYS A 199 -12.65 10.41 -7.26
CA LYS A 199 -12.78 11.84 -7.52
C LYS A 199 -13.66 12.46 -6.45
N ALA A 200 -13.16 13.49 -5.77
CA ALA A 200 -13.89 14.19 -4.73
C ALA A 200 -13.70 15.70 -4.86
N SER A 201 -14.72 16.45 -4.45
CA SER A 201 -14.61 17.89 -4.25
C SER A 201 -13.87 18.15 -2.94
N TYR A 202 -12.91 19.06 -2.97
CA TYR A 202 -12.19 19.59 -1.82
C TYR A 202 -11.55 20.92 -2.25
N PRO A 203 -11.18 21.81 -1.32
CA PRO A 203 -10.59 23.13 -1.64
C PRO A 203 -9.13 23.00 -2.15
N ALA A 204 -8.96 22.43 -3.34
CA ALA A 204 -7.67 22.02 -3.92
C ALA A 204 -6.76 23.20 -4.31
N ASP A 205 -7.31 24.39 -4.45
CA ASP A 205 -6.65 25.65 -4.79
C ASP A 205 -6.23 26.45 -3.54
N GLN A 206 -6.65 26.03 -2.34
CA GLN A 206 -6.33 26.71 -1.09
C GLN A 206 -5.01 26.24 -0.46
N THR A 207 -4.38 27.13 0.29
CA THR A 207 -3.23 26.80 1.15
C THR A 207 -3.70 26.37 2.53
N ILE A 208 -2.82 25.69 3.27
CA ILE A 208 -3.08 25.28 4.66
C ILE A 208 -3.38 26.50 5.53
N HIS A 209 -2.54 27.54 5.42
CA HIS A 209 -2.70 28.76 6.23
C HIS A 209 -3.95 29.56 5.82
N GLY A 210 -4.36 29.55 4.54
CA GLY A 210 -5.60 30.17 4.09
C GLY A 210 -6.83 29.51 4.72
N LEU A 211 -6.89 28.17 4.69
CA LEU A 211 -7.97 27.41 5.33
C LEU A 211 -7.97 27.55 6.85
N PHE A 212 -6.80 27.64 7.48
CA PHE A 212 -6.68 27.93 8.90
C PHE A 212 -7.29 29.32 9.22
N GLU A 213 -6.96 30.35 8.46
CA GLU A 213 -7.53 31.69 8.65
C GLU A 213 -9.05 31.75 8.43
N GLU A 214 -9.57 30.99 7.46
CA GLU A 214 -11.01 30.82 7.29
C GLU A 214 -11.65 30.18 8.52
N GLN A 215 -11.00 29.19 9.12
CA GLN A 215 -11.49 28.55 10.34
C GLN A 215 -11.43 29.51 11.54
N VAL A 216 -10.35 30.30 11.68
CA VAL A 216 -10.21 31.32 12.73
C VAL A 216 -11.37 32.32 12.67
N LYS A 217 -11.79 32.74 11.48
CA LYS A 217 -12.97 33.63 11.31
C LYS A 217 -14.28 33.00 11.77
N LYS A 218 -14.42 31.66 11.67
CA LYS A 218 -15.63 30.93 12.06
C LYS A 218 -15.74 30.71 13.56
N THR A 219 -14.62 30.45 14.23
CA THR A 219 -14.59 30.07 15.65
C THR A 219 -13.38 30.69 16.39
N PRO A 220 -13.28 32.03 16.47
CA PRO A 220 -12.09 32.71 17.00
C PRO A 220 -11.79 32.37 18.46
N ASP A 221 -12.83 32.31 19.30
CA ASP A 221 -12.72 32.09 20.75
C ASP A 221 -12.68 30.60 21.15
N HIS A 222 -12.77 29.69 20.17
CA HIS A 222 -12.67 28.26 20.45
C HIS A 222 -11.21 27.88 20.73
N THR A 223 -10.97 26.97 21.67
CA THR A 223 -9.63 26.45 21.93
C THR A 223 -9.10 25.71 20.70
N ALA A 224 -7.92 26.12 20.20
CA ALA A 224 -7.28 25.52 19.04
C ALA A 224 -6.25 24.48 19.46
N VAL A 225 -5.39 24.81 20.42
CA VAL A 225 -4.30 23.96 20.88
C VAL A 225 -4.17 24.01 22.40
N VAL A 226 -3.89 22.86 23.01
CA VAL A 226 -3.71 22.68 24.45
C VAL A 226 -2.42 21.92 24.71
N LEU A 227 -1.65 22.36 25.71
CA LEU A 227 -0.55 21.60 26.29
C LEU A 227 -0.68 21.70 27.81
N GLU A 228 -0.95 20.59 28.47
CA GLU A 228 -1.20 20.55 29.92
C GLU A 228 -2.29 21.56 30.34
N SER A 229 -1.94 22.56 31.17
CA SER A 229 -2.85 23.61 31.62
C SER A 229 -2.86 24.86 30.72
N GLU A 230 -1.96 24.94 29.75
CA GLU A 230 -1.85 26.07 28.83
C GLU A 230 -2.66 25.80 27.56
N SER A 231 -3.22 26.86 26.98
CA SER A 231 -3.99 26.76 25.75
C SER A 231 -3.96 28.05 24.96
N LEU A 232 -4.16 27.94 23.65
CA LEU A 232 -4.41 29.07 22.77
C LEU A 232 -5.74 28.85 22.04
N THR A 233 -6.55 29.90 22.00
CA THR A 233 -7.70 29.99 21.10
C THR A 233 -7.23 30.09 19.64
N TYR A 234 -8.15 29.87 18.70
CA TYR A 234 -7.88 30.07 17.28
C TYR A 234 -7.38 31.49 16.97
N ALA A 235 -7.98 32.51 17.60
CA ALA A 235 -7.57 33.90 17.43
C ALA A 235 -6.14 34.16 17.95
N GLU A 236 -5.81 33.68 19.16
CA GLU A 236 -4.48 33.87 19.75
C GLU A 236 -3.40 33.12 18.98
N LEU A 237 -3.66 31.87 18.59
CA LEU A 237 -2.75 31.07 17.78
C LEU A 237 -2.47 31.76 16.43
N ASN A 238 -3.53 32.27 15.79
CA ASN A 238 -3.41 33.00 14.53
C ASN A 238 -2.60 34.30 14.67
N GLY A 239 -2.87 35.08 15.72
CA GLY A 239 -2.15 36.32 16.01
C GLY A 239 -0.65 36.08 16.20
N ARG A 240 -0.27 35.14 17.06
CA ARG A 240 1.15 34.78 17.27
C ARG A 240 1.81 34.26 16.00
N ALA A 241 1.13 33.40 15.24
CA ALA A 241 1.65 32.89 13.97
C ALA A 241 1.83 33.99 12.91
N ASN A 242 0.93 34.98 12.88
CA ASN A 242 1.04 36.14 12.00
C ASN A 242 2.26 37.02 12.35
N GLN A 243 2.51 37.26 13.64
CA GLN A 243 3.66 38.04 14.08
C GLN A 243 4.98 37.36 13.70
N LEU A 244 5.10 36.05 13.96
CA LEU A 244 6.26 35.27 13.54
C LEU A 244 6.41 35.25 12.01
N ALA A 245 5.32 35.10 11.27
CA ALA A 245 5.35 35.14 9.82
C ALA A 245 5.89 36.46 9.26
N ARG A 246 5.57 37.61 9.90
CA ARG A 246 6.14 38.91 9.52
C ARG A 246 7.65 38.96 9.74
N VAL A 247 8.14 38.43 10.86
CA VAL A 247 9.59 38.33 11.13
C VAL A 247 10.27 37.47 10.05
N LEU A 248 9.70 36.31 9.74
CA LEU A 248 10.23 35.38 8.73
C LEU A 248 10.22 35.99 7.32
N ARG A 249 9.14 36.69 6.92
CA ARG A 249 9.10 37.42 5.64
C ARG A 249 10.14 38.53 5.59
N GLY A 250 10.33 39.26 6.69
CA GLY A 250 11.39 40.28 6.80
C GLY A 250 12.80 39.71 6.62
N LYS A 251 12.98 38.40 6.84
CA LYS A 251 14.22 37.64 6.62
C LYS A 251 14.28 36.94 5.26
N GLY A 252 13.30 37.16 4.39
CA GLY A 252 13.27 36.63 3.02
C GLY A 252 12.63 35.26 2.87
N VAL A 253 11.88 34.76 3.87
CA VAL A 253 11.07 33.55 3.70
C VAL A 253 9.90 33.84 2.75
N GLY A 254 9.68 32.92 1.81
CA GLY A 254 8.63 32.95 0.79
C GLY A 254 8.44 31.57 0.15
N ALA A 255 7.76 31.51 -1.00
CA ALA A 255 7.47 30.24 -1.69
C ALA A 255 8.73 29.37 -1.90
N ASP A 256 8.59 28.07 -1.66
CA ASP A 256 9.62 27.02 -1.81
C ASP A 256 10.91 27.22 -0.98
N ARG A 257 10.96 28.22 -0.09
CA ARG A 257 12.02 28.33 0.93
C ARG A 257 11.74 27.39 2.09
N ILE A 258 12.74 26.57 2.45
CA ILE A 258 12.66 25.65 3.57
C ILE A 258 13.18 26.33 4.84
N VAL A 259 12.40 26.27 5.92
CA VAL A 259 12.78 26.72 7.26
C VAL A 259 12.80 25.51 8.18
N GLY A 260 13.94 25.27 8.83
CA GLY A 260 14.06 24.21 9.83
C GLY A 260 13.28 24.56 11.08
N ILE A 261 12.68 23.56 11.72
CA ILE A 261 12.12 23.69 13.07
C ILE A 261 12.59 22.51 13.91
N LEU A 262 13.37 22.83 14.95
CA LEU A 262 13.95 21.91 15.93
C LEU A 262 13.38 22.26 17.30
N ALA A 263 12.25 21.67 17.64
CA ALA A 263 11.54 21.97 18.88
C ALA A 263 11.00 20.70 19.52
N GLU A 264 10.89 20.71 20.84
CA GLU A 264 10.01 19.80 21.54
C GLU A 264 8.56 20.29 21.43
N ARG A 265 7.62 19.38 21.71
CA ARG A 265 6.19 19.70 21.70
C ARG A 265 5.89 20.86 22.65
N SER A 266 5.33 21.91 22.07
CA SER A 266 5.06 23.19 22.72
C SER A 266 4.00 23.94 21.92
N LEU A 267 3.36 24.93 22.52
CA LEU A 267 2.47 25.84 21.81
C LEU A 267 3.26 26.60 20.72
N GLU A 268 4.48 26.99 21.06
CA GLU A 268 5.45 27.67 20.19
C GLU A 268 5.84 26.83 18.97
N MET A 269 5.89 25.49 19.09
CA MET A 269 6.11 24.61 17.94
C MET A 269 4.98 24.76 16.91
N ILE A 270 3.72 24.78 17.35
CA ILE A 270 2.56 24.95 16.46
C ILE A 270 2.52 26.36 15.87
N VAL A 271 2.83 27.38 16.68
CA VAL A 271 3.02 28.76 16.22
C VAL A 271 4.12 28.83 15.15
N GLY A 272 5.25 28.15 15.37
CA GLY A 272 6.38 28.04 14.45
C GLY A 272 5.98 27.46 13.10
N ILE A 273 5.30 26.31 13.11
CA ILE A 273 4.78 25.65 11.90
C ILE A 273 3.86 26.58 11.12
N LEU A 274 2.85 27.17 11.78
CA LEU A 274 1.91 28.07 11.11
C LEU A 274 2.58 29.37 10.64
N GLY A 275 3.53 29.91 11.40
CA GLY A 275 4.29 31.10 11.05
C GLY A 275 5.13 30.91 9.79
N ILE A 276 5.82 29.77 9.66
CA ILE A 276 6.55 29.40 8.44
C ILE A 276 5.60 29.33 7.24
N LEU A 277 4.48 28.61 7.37
CA LEU A 277 3.50 28.47 6.30
C LEU A 277 2.87 29.80 5.90
N LYS A 278 2.56 30.68 6.87
CA LYS A 278 2.02 32.03 6.62
C LYS A 278 3.05 32.95 6.00
N ALA A 279 4.33 32.76 6.29
CA ALA A 279 5.40 33.47 5.60
C ALA A 279 5.51 33.05 4.11
N GLY A 280 4.93 31.89 3.75
CA GLY A 280 4.96 31.29 2.42
C GLY A 280 5.99 30.18 2.27
N GLY A 281 6.76 29.89 3.32
CA GLY A 281 7.80 28.86 3.31
C GLY A 281 7.27 27.46 3.65
N ALA A 282 8.13 26.48 3.43
CA ALA A 282 7.92 25.10 3.84
C ALA A 282 8.67 24.80 5.13
N TYR A 283 8.05 24.09 6.08
CA TYR A 283 8.76 23.71 7.31
C TYR A 283 9.46 22.36 7.16
N LEU A 284 10.66 22.25 7.73
CA LEU A 284 11.38 20.99 7.90
C LEU A 284 11.35 20.62 9.39
N PRO A 285 10.50 19.67 9.83
CA PRO A 285 10.44 19.25 11.21
C PRO A 285 11.64 18.36 11.56
N ILE A 286 12.31 18.69 12.67
CA ILE A 286 13.51 18.00 13.14
C ILE A 286 13.30 17.55 14.59
N ASP A 287 13.34 16.24 14.82
CA ASP A 287 13.25 15.69 16.17
C ASP A 287 14.52 16.04 16.97
N PRO A 288 14.41 16.71 18.13
CA PRO A 288 15.55 17.00 19.01
C PRO A 288 16.31 15.77 19.52
N ASP A 289 15.71 14.58 19.45
CA ASP A 289 16.36 13.32 19.83
C ASP A 289 17.19 12.70 18.70
N TYR A 290 17.21 13.30 17.50
CA TYR A 290 18.08 12.84 16.43
C TYR A 290 19.57 13.12 16.75
N PRO A 291 20.49 12.24 16.32
CA PRO A 291 21.92 12.52 16.45
C PRO A 291 22.30 13.82 15.73
N ALA A 292 23.23 14.59 16.31
CA ALA A 292 23.67 15.88 15.76
C ALA A 292 24.14 15.79 14.28
N GLU A 293 24.82 14.70 13.90
CA GLU A 293 25.23 14.45 12.51
C GLU A 293 24.02 14.36 11.56
N ARG A 294 22.93 13.73 12.01
CA ARG A 294 21.70 13.62 11.23
C ARG A 294 21.00 14.97 11.10
N ILE A 295 20.94 15.75 12.18
CA ILE A 295 20.37 17.11 12.18
C ILE A 295 21.16 17.99 11.20
N GLY A 296 22.49 17.99 11.31
CA GLY A 296 23.38 18.74 10.41
C GLY A 296 23.18 18.35 8.94
N TYR A 297 23.14 17.05 8.65
CA TYR A 297 22.86 16.55 7.30
C TYR A 297 21.51 17.01 6.75
N MET A 298 20.44 16.95 7.55
CA MET A 298 19.11 17.39 7.12
C MET A 298 19.08 18.90 6.81
N LEU A 299 19.74 19.71 7.62
CA LEU A 299 19.84 21.17 7.42
C LEU A 299 20.66 21.51 6.17
N GLU A 300 21.79 20.81 5.96
CA GLU A 300 22.64 21.00 4.79
C GLU A 300 21.96 20.56 3.48
N ASP A 301 21.39 19.34 3.46
CA ASP A 301 20.76 18.75 2.27
C ASP A 301 19.47 19.50 1.87
N SER A 302 18.74 20.04 2.84
CA SER A 302 17.54 20.86 2.56
C SER A 302 17.86 22.29 2.11
N GLY A 303 19.09 22.77 2.33
CA GLY A 303 19.46 24.17 2.07
C GLY A 303 18.75 25.18 2.99
N ALA A 304 18.27 24.73 4.16
CA ALA A 304 17.66 25.62 5.14
C ALA A 304 18.72 26.58 5.71
N ASP A 305 18.43 27.88 5.69
CA ASP A 305 19.31 28.93 6.25
C ASP A 305 18.68 29.67 7.43
N ILE A 306 17.45 29.31 7.81
CA ILE A 306 16.78 29.73 9.04
C ILE A 306 16.36 28.48 9.80
N LEU A 307 16.64 28.48 11.11
CA LEU A 307 16.25 27.43 12.04
C LEU A 307 15.47 28.03 13.21
N LEU A 308 14.22 27.61 13.36
CA LEU A 308 13.43 27.85 14.55
C LEU A 308 13.78 26.81 15.61
N THR A 309 14.12 27.26 16.83
CA THR A 309 14.46 26.36 17.96
C THR A 309 13.95 26.93 19.29
N GLN A 310 14.07 26.17 20.37
CA GLN A 310 13.83 26.63 21.73
C GLN A 310 15.16 26.98 22.42
N LYS A 311 15.21 27.95 23.33
CA LYS A 311 16.46 28.34 24.03
C LYS A 311 17.15 27.15 24.70
N ARG A 312 16.38 26.22 25.27
CA ARG A 312 16.92 25.01 25.91
C ARG A 312 17.61 24.03 24.93
N LEU A 313 17.32 24.13 23.64
CA LEU A 313 17.88 23.29 22.57
C LEU A 313 19.01 23.99 21.80
N GLU A 314 19.43 25.18 22.21
CA GLU A 314 20.47 25.97 21.53
C GLU A 314 21.78 25.19 21.36
N ALA A 315 22.14 24.33 22.32
CA ALA A 315 23.32 23.47 22.20
C ALA A 315 23.26 22.51 20.99
N GLN A 316 22.07 22.11 20.54
CA GLN A 316 21.90 21.22 19.39
C GLN A 316 22.03 21.94 18.03
N THR A 317 22.04 23.27 18.03
CA THR A 317 22.23 24.08 16.81
C THR A 317 23.70 24.40 16.54
N MET A 318 24.62 23.99 17.42
CA MET A 318 26.06 24.20 17.26
C MET A 318 26.55 23.64 15.91
N GLY A 319 27.09 24.53 15.07
CA GLY A 319 27.58 24.18 13.73
C GLY A 319 26.61 24.49 12.58
N PHE A 320 25.38 24.90 12.87
CA PHE A 320 24.49 25.47 11.86
C PHE A 320 24.98 26.87 11.45
N ALA A 321 25.22 27.06 10.15
CA ALA A 321 25.74 28.33 9.61
C ALA A 321 24.65 29.38 9.37
N GLY A 322 23.37 28.99 9.38
CA GLY A 322 22.23 29.87 9.17
C GLY A 322 21.82 30.65 10.41
N GLU A 323 20.73 31.41 10.27
CA GLU A 323 20.16 32.18 11.37
C GLU A 323 19.30 31.31 12.29
N VAL A 324 19.56 31.38 13.59
CA VAL A 324 18.78 30.68 14.62
C VAL A 324 17.83 31.66 15.30
N LEU A 325 16.54 31.33 15.31
CA LEU A 325 15.51 32.11 16.00
C LEU A 325 14.88 31.26 17.10
N HIS A 326 14.72 31.86 18.28
CA HIS A 326 14.17 31.19 19.44
C HIS A 326 12.66 31.40 19.50
N VAL A 327 11.85 30.34 19.26
CA VAL A 327 10.39 30.44 19.24
C VAL A 327 9.78 30.78 20.60
N ASP A 328 10.54 30.62 21.68
CA ASP A 328 10.25 31.02 23.06
C ASP A 328 10.86 32.40 23.41
N ASP A 329 11.13 33.23 22.41
CA ASP A 329 11.50 34.64 22.57
C ASP A 329 10.33 35.56 22.24
N GLU A 330 9.79 36.21 23.28
CA GLU A 330 8.68 37.17 23.19
C GLU A 330 8.92 38.30 22.18
N ARG A 331 10.18 38.62 21.85
CA ARG A 331 10.51 39.64 20.84
C ARG A 331 10.03 39.28 19.44
N LEU A 332 9.80 38.00 19.14
CA LEU A 332 9.24 37.56 17.85
C LEU A 332 7.74 37.87 17.72
N TYR A 333 7.06 38.15 18.83
CA TYR A 333 5.61 38.33 18.93
C TYR A 333 5.22 39.79 19.25
N ALA A 334 6.06 40.74 18.85
CA ALA A 334 5.86 42.17 19.09
C ALA A 334 5.29 42.94 17.89
N LEU A 335 5.21 42.31 16.72
CA LEU A 335 4.69 42.93 15.49
C LEU A 335 3.16 42.93 15.48
N ASP A 336 2.58 43.51 14.43
CA ASP A 336 1.15 43.46 14.15
C ASP A 336 0.66 42.01 13.99
N ASP A 337 -0.51 41.69 14.53
CA ASP A 337 -1.05 40.34 14.63
C ASP A 337 -2.14 40.04 13.59
N THR A 338 -2.49 40.99 12.72
CA THR A 338 -3.49 40.76 11.65
C THR A 338 -2.97 39.79 10.61
N ASN A 339 -3.86 39.20 9.80
CA ASN A 339 -3.44 38.33 8.71
C ASN A 339 -2.57 39.09 7.70
N LEU A 340 -1.53 38.43 7.21
CA LEU A 340 -0.70 38.93 6.12
C LEU A 340 -1.38 38.64 4.78
N GLU A 341 -1.01 39.40 3.74
CA GLU A 341 -1.40 39.05 2.37
C GLU A 341 -0.88 37.65 2.03
N HIS A 342 -1.73 36.79 1.46
CA HIS A 342 -1.33 35.45 1.07
C HIS A 342 -0.37 35.51 -0.11
N THR A 343 0.84 35.00 0.12
CA THR A 343 1.87 34.86 -0.92
C THR A 343 2.11 33.37 -1.11
N GLY A 344 1.74 32.83 -2.27
CA GLY A 344 1.94 31.43 -2.61
C GLY A 344 0.68 30.76 -3.18
N SER A 345 0.82 29.49 -3.54
CA SER A 345 -0.22 28.69 -4.17
C SER A 345 -0.38 27.33 -3.49
N SER A 346 -1.50 26.63 -3.74
CA SER A 346 -1.68 25.27 -3.24
C SER A 346 -0.68 24.24 -3.79
N LYS A 347 0.10 24.61 -4.81
CA LYS A 347 1.14 23.77 -5.43
C LYS A 347 2.52 23.98 -4.81
N ASP A 348 2.69 24.99 -3.98
CA ASP A 348 3.95 25.29 -3.32
C ASP A 348 4.21 24.30 -2.20
N LEU A 349 5.48 24.15 -1.82
CA LEU A 349 5.88 23.27 -0.73
C LEU A 349 5.29 23.72 0.62
N ALA A 350 4.69 22.78 1.33
CA ALA A 350 4.22 22.96 2.71
C ALA A 350 5.24 22.44 3.72
N TYR A 351 5.82 21.27 3.46
CA TYR A 351 6.84 20.70 4.34
C TYR A 351 7.78 19.75 3.62
N VAL A 352 8.90 19.46 4.30
CA VAL A 352 9.88 18.44 3.90
C VAL A 352 10.11 17.48 5.06
N ILE A 353 9.76 16.19 4.91
CA ILE A 353 10.00 15.17 5.94
C ILE A 353 11.06 14.18 5.45
N TYR A 354 12.11 13.96 6.25
CA TYR A 354 13.18 13.03 5.92
C TYR A 354 12.84 11.59 6.33
N THR A 355 12.90 10.66 5.38
CA THR A 355 12.70 9.22 5.62
C THR A 355 14.00 8.45 5.43
N SER A 356 14.07 7.21 5.95
CA SER A 356 15.21 6.32 5.73
C SER A 356 15.33 5.96 4.25
N GLY A 357 16.37 6.47 3.58
CA GLY A 357 16.63 6.13 2.19
C GLY A 357 17.12 4.69 2.06
N SER A 358 16.68 3.99 1.02
CA SER A 358 17.19 2.65 0.65
C SER A 358 18.71 2.62 0.39
N THR A 359 19.31 3.80 0.17
CA THR A 359 20.74 4.02 -0.07
C THR A 359 21.53 4.34 1.20
N GLY A 360 20.93 4.22 2.39
CA GLY A 360 21.57 4.46 3.70
C GLY A 360 21.55 5.92 4.17
N LYS A 361 21.52 6.90 3.26
CA LYS A 361 21.32 8.32 3.59
C LYS A 361 19.83 8.69 3.62
N PRO A 362 19.34 9.43 4.62
CA PRO A 362 17.98 9.94 4.64
C PRO A 362 17.66 10.82 3.42
N LYS A 363 16.39 10.82 2.97
CA LYS A 363 15.93 11.64 1.83
C LYS A 363 14.71 12.47 2.22
N GLY A 364 14.71 13.75 1.89
CA GLY A 364 13.57 14.65 2.09
C GLY A 364 12.44 14.37 1.10
N SER A 365 11.26 14.03 1.62
CA SER A 365 10.02 13.97 0.84
C SER A 365 9.38 15.34 0.81
N LEU A 366 9.26 15.91 -0.38
CA LEU A 366 8.70 17.24 -0.64
C LEU A 366 7.17 17.14 -0.75
N THR A 367 6.43 17.76 0.18
CA THR A 367 4.96 17.72 0.18
C THR A 367 4.36 19.11 -0.03
N MET A 368 3.45 19.21 -1.01
CA MET A 368 2.72 20.44 -1.36
C MET A 368 1.50 20.67 -0.46
N HIS A 369 1.06 21.93 -0.34
CA HIS A 369 -0.16 22.31 0.39
C HIS A 369 -1.40 21.48 -0.02
N ARG A 370 -1.69 21.39 -1.32
CA ARG A 370 -2.86 20.66 -1.85
C ARG A 370 -2.91 19.19 -1.41
N SER A 371 -1.75 18.57 -1.22
CA SER A 371 -1.64 17.17 -0.81
C SER A 371 -2.11 17.00 0.62
N VAL A 372 -1.72 17.92 1.52
CA VAL A 372 -2.21 17.95 2.90
C VAL A 372 -3.70 18.22 2.94
N VAL A 373 -4.15 19.25 2.22
CA VAL A 373 -5.57 19.65 2.18
C VAL A 373 -6.45 18.49 1.72
N ARG A 374 -6.04 17.73 0.69
CA ARG A 374 -6.80 16.56 0.21
C ARG A 374 -7.03 15.52 1.30
N VAL A 375 -6.05 15.31 2.19
CA VAL A 375 -6.10 14.28 3.22
C VAL A 375 -6.94 14.71 4.42
N VAL A 376 -7.06 16.00 4.72
CA VAL A 376 -7.65 16.47 6.00
C VAL A 376 -8.91 17.32 5.86
N ARG A 377 -9.27 17.79 4.65
CA ARG A 377 -10.47 18.59 4.39
C ARG A 377 -11.44 17.88 3.46
N GLU A 378 -12.73 17.96 3.78
CA GLU A 378 -13.82 17.37 2.97
C GLU A 378 -13.52 15.91 2.61
N THR A 379 -13.03 15.17 3.59
CA THR A 379 -12.61 13.78 3.38
C THR A 379 -13.81 12.87 3.24
N ASN A 380 -13.63 11.75 2.55
CA ASN A 380 -14.65 10.70 2.38
C ASN A 380 -14.44 9.51 3.32
N TYR A 381 -13.46 9.58 4.22
CA TYR A 381 -13.12 8.49 5.15
C TYR A 381 -13.31 8.89 6.62
N ILE A 382 -13.33 10.20 6.91
CA ILE A 382 -13.55 10.72 8.26
C ILE A 382 -14.26 12.06 8.27
N ASP A 383 -15.30 12.15 9.08
CA ASP A 383 -15.87 13.43 9.51
C ASP A 383 -15.18 13.95 10.78
N ILE A 384 -14.55 15.13 10.71
CA ILE A 384 -14.02 15.89 11.85
C ILE A 384 -14.80 17.20 11.96
N SER A 385 -15.18 17.54 13.18
CA SER A 385 -15.98 18.71 13.54
C SER A 385 -15.33 19.49 14.67
N ARG A 386 -15.84 20.70 14.94
CA ARG A 386 -15.37 21.53 16.06
C ARG A 386 -15.47 20.89 17.45
N ASN A 387 -16.33 19.88 17.61
CA ASN A 387 -16.51 19.20 18.90
C ASN A 387 -15.45 18.11 19.13
N ASP A 388 -14.60 17.85 18.14
CA ASP A 388 -13.55 16.87 18.25
C ASP A 388 -12.33 17.41 18.98
N ILE A 389 -11.72 16.51 19.74
CA ILE A 389 -10.44 16.67 20.40
C ILE A 389 -9.52 15.58 19.84
N ILE A 390 -8.45 16.02 19.20
CA ILE A 390 -7.44 15.18 18.53
C ILE A 390 -6.16 15.23 19.34
N LEU A 391 -5.61 14.07 19.66
CA LEU A 391 -4.33 13.95 20.34
C LEU A 391 -3.18 14.00 19.31
N GLN A 392 -2.22 14.90 19.50
CA GLN A 392 -0.95 14.85 18.79
C GLN A 392 -0.11 13.70 19.35
N LEU A 393 -0.37 12.49 18.87
CA LEU A 393 0.36 11.31 19.28
C LEU A 393 1.61 11.11 18.42
N SER A 394 1.52 11.41 17.12
CA SER A 394 2.63 11.25 16.19
C SER A 394 3.73 12.25 16.46
N ASN A 395 4.99 11.82 16.34
CA ASN A 395 6.12 12.73 16.33
C ASN A 395 6.04 13.62 15.07
N TYR A 396 6.25 14.93 15.25
CA TYR A 396 6.08 15.92 14.19
C TYR A 396 7.11 15.82 13.06
N ALA A 397 8.22 15.11 13.28
CA ALA A 397 9.17 14.71 12.24
C ALA A 397 8.67 13.56 11.34
N PHE A 398 7.49 13.00 11.61
CA PHE A 398 6.82 11.98 10.81
C PHE A 398 5.48 12.49 10.26
N ASP A 399 5.07 11.96 9.10
CA ASP A 399 3.88 12.40 8.37
C ASP A 399 2.55 12.09 9.08
N GLY A 400 2.51 11.13 10.00
CA GLY A 400 1.35 10.91 10.88
C GLY A 400 0.91 12.18 11.63
N SER A 401 1.85 13.05 11.98
CA SER A 401 1.55 14.33 12.65
C SER A 401 0.79 15.33 11.78
N VAL A 402 0.87 15.18 10.45
CA VAL A 402 0.14 16.02 9.49
C VAL A 402 -1.36 15.79 9.66
N PHE A 403 -1.76 14.53 9.89
CA PHE A 403 -3.14 14.22 10.26
C PHE A 403 -3.49 14.87 11.59
N ASP A 404 -2.71 14.64 12.66
CA ASP A 404 -2.99 15.17 13.99
C ASP A 404 -3.19 16.70 13.98
N ILE A 405 -2.24 17.43 13.40
CA ILE A 405 -2.20 18.90 13.39
C ILE A 405 -3.23 19.51 12.44
N TYR A 406 -3.34 19.03 11.20
CA TYR A 406 -4.18 19.72 10.20
C TYR A 406 -5.61 19.18 10.14
N SER A 407 -5.87 17.94 10.55
CA SER A 407 -7.26 17.48 10.71
C SER A 407 -7.94 18.22 11.86
N SER A 408 -7.19 18.65 12.88
CA SER A 408 -7.73 19.48 13.97
C SER A 408 -7.93 20.92 13.52
N LEU A 409 -6.82 21.61 13.24
CA LEU A 409 -6.79 23.06 13.03
C LEU A 409 -7.57 23.53 11.79
N LEU A 410 -7.72 22.70 10.76
CA LEU A 410 -8.47 23.09 9.56
C LEU A 410 -9.97 22.72 9.63
N ASN A 411 -10.43 22.04 10.69
CA ASN A 411 -11.83 21.64 10.87
C ASN A 411 -12.46 22.23 12.16
N GLY A 412 -11.76 23.12 12.86
CA GLY A 412 -12.28 23.82 14.05
C GLY A 412 -12.18 23.01 15.34
N ALA A 413 -11.58 21.82 15.29
CA ALA A 413 -11.38 20.94 16.42
C ALA A 413 -10.23 21.42 17.33
N GLN A 414 -10.09 20.80 18.49
CA GLN A 414 -9.00 21.06 19.43
C GLN A 414 -7.85 20.07 19.21
N LEU A 415 -6.61 20.58 19.17
CA LEU A 415 -5.38 19.80 19.18
C LEU A 415 -4.82 19.71 20.60
N VAL A 416 -4.69 18.51 21.14
CA VAL A 416 -4.04 18.27 22.44
C VAL A 416 -2.62 17.78 22.20
N LEU A 417 -1.65 18.56 22.65
CA LEU A 417 -0.25 18.18 22.66
C LEU A 417 0.03 17.41 23.97
N THR A 418 0.90 16.41 23.89
CA THR A 418 1.35 15.66 25.06
C THR A 418 2.85 15.46 25.02
N ALA A 419 3.51 15.48 26.18
CA ALA A 419 4.94 15.25 26.25
C ALA A 419 5.31 13.83 25.77
N LYS A 420 6.49 13.67 25.17
CA LYS A 420 6.98 12.35 24.72
C LYS A 420 7.02 11.34 25.87
N THR A 421 7.38 11.78 27.07
CA THR A 421 7.40 10.96 28.29
C THR A 421 6.03 10.40 28.66
N ASN A 422 4.94 11.11 28.35
CA ASN A 422 3.58 10.63 28.57
C ASN A 422 3.17 9.60 27.51
N ILE A 423 3.70 9.66 26.29
CA ILE A 423 3.41 8.66 25.25
C ILE A 423 4.09 7.32 25.55
N LEU A 424 5.30 7.37 26.10
CA LEU A 424 6.09 6.18 26.42
C LEU A 424 5.62 5.46 27.71
N ASP A 425 4.67 6.06 28.43
CA ASP A 425 4.14 5.58 29.70
C ASP A 425 2.62 5.38 29.56
N LEU A 426 2.17 4.13 29.56
CA LEU A 426 0.78 3.78 29.25
C LEU A 426 -0.22 4.43 30.20
N ASP A 427 0.06 4.44 31.49
CA ASP A 427 -0.82 5.01 32.52
C ASP A 427 -0.98 6.52 32.29
N LYS A 428 0.12 7.21 31.96
CA LYS A 428 0.10 8.64 31.63
C LYS A 428 -0.62 8.92 30.31
N LEU A 429 -0.43 8.09 29.30
CA LEU A 429 -1.14 8.22 28.03
C LEU A 429 -2.65 8.03 28.24
N ALA A 430 -3.05 7.04 29.02
CA ALA A 430 -4.44 6.75 29.36
C ALA A 430 -5.09 7.89 30.15
N ASP A 431 -4.37 8.47 31.12
CA ASP A 431 -4.79 9.67 31.86
C ASP A 431 -4.95 10.89 30.93
N VAL A 432 -4.03 11.10 29.98
CA VAL A 432 -4.17 12.17 28.97
C VAL A 432 -5.41 11.96 28.10
N ILE A 433 -5.66 10.72 27.65
CA ILE A 433 -6.84 10.38 26.83
C ILE A 433 -8.13 10.69 27.58
N GLU A 434 -8.23 10.26 28.83
CA GLU A 434 -9.42 10.45 29.66
C GLU A 434 -9.61 11.91 30.07
N ARG A 435 -8.57 12.53 30.63
CA ARG A 435 -8.61 13.90 31.15
C ARG A 435 -9.02 14.93 30.11
N HIS A 436 -8.48 14.80 28.90
CA HIS A 436 -8.78 15.74 27.82
C HIS A 436 -9.99 15.30 26.98
N GLY A 437 -10.60 14.14 27.25
CA GLY A 437 -11.73 13.63 26.49
C GLY A 437 -11.39 13.42 25.02
N ILE A 438 -10.22 12.82 24.74
CA ILE A 438 -9.76 12.61 23.38
C ILE A 438 -10.80 11.80 22.59
N SER A 439 -11.19 12.33 21.44
CA SER A 439 -12.27 11.79 20.61
C SER A 439 -11.75 11.10 19.35
N VAL A 440 -10.59 11.55 18.84
CA VAL A 440 -9.96 11.04 17.63
C VAL A 440 -8.47 10.88 17.85
N MET A 441 -7.92 9.75 17.42
CA MET A 441 -6.49 9.46 17.54
C MET A 441 -5.96 8.80 16.27
N PHE A 442 -4.71 9.13 15.93
CA PHE A 442 -3.90 8.38 14.99
C PHE A 442 -2.75 7.71 15.75
N ILE A 443 -2.66 6.38 15.67
CA ILE A 443 -1.80 5.57 16.53
C ILE A 443 -1.21 4.41 15.73
N THR A 444 0.04 4.04 16.04
CA THR A 444 0.66 2.87 15.40
C THR A 444 -0.03 1.59 15.87
N THR A 445 -0.12 0.57 15.00
CA THR A 445 -0.75 -0.70 15.38
C THR A 445 -0.11 -1.31 16.64
N ALA A 446 1.21 -1.20 16.79
CA ALA A 446 1.92 -1.71 17.96
C ALA A 446 1.48 -1.01 19.26
N LEU A 447 1.43 0.33 19.29
CA LEU A 447 1.04 1.06 20.51
C LEU A 447 -0.45 0.85 20.81
N PHE A 448 -1.30 0.76 19.79
CA PHE A 448 -2.72 0.47 19.96
C PHE A 448 -2.96 -0.88 20.63
N ASN A 449 -2.28 -1.94 20.16
CA ASN A 449 -2.44 -3.28 20.72
C ASN A 449 -2.11 -3.30 22.22
N VAL A 450 -0.99 -2.66 22.60
CA VAL A 450 -0.58 -2.56 24.00
C VAL A 450 -1.57 -1.73 24.83
N LEU A 451 -2.07 -0.62 24.26
CA LEU A 451 -3.04 0.25 24.95
C LEU A 451 -4.38 -0.46 25.19
N VAL A 452 -4.88 -1.24 24.22
CA VAL A 452 -6.13 -2.00 24.38
C VAL A 452 -6.00 -3.15 25.38
N GLU A 453 -4.84 -3.80 25.44
CA GLU A 453 -4.60 -4.88 26.40
C GLU A 453 -4.60 -4.39 27.85
N ASN A 454 -4.12 -3.18 28.11
CA ASN A 454 -3.90 -2.66 29.47
C ASN A 454 -4.95 -1.62 29.90
N GLU A 455 -5.37 -0.72 29.00
CA GLU A 455 -6.11 0.52 29.33
C GLU A 455 -7.37 0.71 28.45
N LYS A 456 -8.06 -0.38 28.09
CA LYS A 456 -9.24 -0.33 27.19
C LYS A 456 -10.35 0.62 27.65
N ASP A 457 -10.49 0.83 28.95
CA ASP A 457 -11.58 1.64 29.51
C ASP A 457 -11.38 3.13 29.24
N ASN A 458 -10.12 3.58 29.11
CA ASN A 458 -9.79 4.96 28.75
C ASN A 458 -10.15 5.28 27.29
N LEU A 459 -10.32 4.26 26.44
CA LEU A 459 -10.72 4.41 25.03
C LEU A 459 -12.24 4.55 24.84
N ARG A 460 -13.06 4.43 25.89
CA ARG A 460 -14.54 4.43 25.78
C ARG A 460 -15.13 5.65 25.09
N ASN A 461 -14.48 6.81 25.23
CA ASN A 461 -14.94 8.08 24.64
C ASN A 461 -14.24 8.43 23.33
N VAL A 462 -13.28 7.60 22.89
CA VAL A 462 -12.59 7.78 21.62
C VAL A 462 -13.49 7.24 20.51
N ARG A 463 -14.15 8.14 19.78
CA ARG A 463 -15.09 7.75 18.73
C ARG A 463 -14.42 7.22 17.46
N LYS A 464 -13.15 7.60 17.18
CA LYS A 464 -12.42 7.18 15.98
C LYS A 464 -10.93 6.98 16.25
N ILE A 465 -10.39 5.85 15.81
CA ILE A 465 -8.98 5.49 15.94
C ILE A 465 -8.44 5.08 14.57
N PHE A 466 -7.38 5.76 14.12
CA PHE A 466 -6.64 5.42 12.90
C PHE A 466 -5.42 4.59 13.25
N LEU A 467 -5.27 3.48 12.56
CA LEU A 467 -4.13 2.59 12.70
C LEU A 467 -3.25 2.71 11.46
N VAL A 468 -1.95 2.83 11.68
CA VAL A 468 -0.94 2.78 10.62
C VAL A 468 0.03 1.63 10.87
N GLU A 469 0.56 1.09 9.76
CA GLU A 469 1.42 -0.11 9.64
C GLU A 469 0.67 -1.44 9.49
N ASN A 470 1.37 -2.48 9.04
CA ASN A 470 0.79 -3.77 8.67
C ASN A 470 0.03 -4.38 9.86
N VAL A 471 -1.30 -4.35 9.74
CA VAL A 471 -2.21 -5.18 10.51
C VAL A 471 -1.90 -6.63 10.11
N ARG A 472 -1.12 -7.36 10.93
CA ARG A 472 -1.47 -8.76 11.15
C ARG A 472 -2.55 -8.70 12.20
N PRO A 473 -3.85 -8.77 11.83
CA PRO A 473 -4.86 -8.88 12.85
C PRO A 473 -4.56 -10.21 13.55
N PHE A 474 -4.24 -10.16 14.83
CA PHE A 474 -4.49 -11.32 15.66
C PHE A 474 -6.00 -11.56 15.51
N LEU A 475 -6.34 -12.68 14.88
CA LEU A 475 -7.65 -13.30 15.02
C LEU A 475 -7.87 -13.43 16.53
N MET A 476 -8.74 -12.57 17.08
CA MET A 476 -9.42 -12.85 18.34
C MET A 476 -10.62 -13.73 18.05
#